data_AF-A0A838HXU5-F1
#
_entry.id   AF-A0A838HXU5-F1
#
_cell.length_a   1.000
_cell.length_b   1.000
_cell.length_c   1.000
_cell.angle_alpha   90.00
_cell.angle_beta   90.00
_cell.angle_gamma   90.00
#
_symmetry.space_group_name_H-M   'P 1'
#
loop_
_entity.id
_entity.type
_entity.pdbx_description
1 polymer ?
#
loop_
_entity_poly.entity_id
_entity_poly.type
_entity_poly.pdbx_seq_one_letter_code
_entity_poly.pdbx_strand_id
1 'polypeptide(L)'
;MDTSAAGDTIVLSSKLKSREAALRAGRVDVDDAAQLRALVDTSGALRAAGVPHALIGGIAVGVRSGVARATVGVDLAVHSTAEVEVLIATMRAAGFEHRGTFAHSINFRSDSGEPVQLAFDPAFDLPIRRASTVSVAAHAIPVVGTET
;
A
#
# COMPACT_ATOMS: atom_id res chain seq x y z
N MET A 1 8.75 24.72 23.73
CA MET A 1 9.17 23.49 23.04
C MET A 1 8.41 22.36 23.69
N ASP A 2 7.40 21.84 23.02
CA ASP A 2 6.79 20.57 23.41
C ASP A 2 6.39 19.85 22.11
N THR A 3 7.08 18.74 21.85
CA THR A 3 6.91 17.88 20.66
C THR A 3 6.09 16.68 21.09
N SER A 4 4.80 16.68 20.76
CA SER A 4 3.95 15.49 20.83
C SER A 4 3.48 15.15 19.41
N ALA A 5 4.23 14.29 18.73
CA ALA A 5 3.75 13.59 17.55
C ALA A 5 2.87 12.43 18.03
N ALA A 6 1.63 12.74 18.41
CA ALA A 6 0.60 11.74 18.60
C ALA A 6 0.33 11.11 17.22
N GLY A 7 0.78 9.87 17.03
CA GLY A 7 0.38 9.07 15.88
C GLY A 7 -1.11 8.81 15.97
N ASP A 8 -1.89 9.57 15.20
CA ASP A 8 -3.33 9.38 15.08
C ASP A 8 -3.62 7.94 14.66
N THR A 9 -4.13 7.16 15.60
CA THR A 9 -4.60 5.80 15.33
C THR A 9 -5.93 5.91 14.61
N ILE A 10 -5.87 5.94 13.28
CA ILE A 10 -7.08 5.98 12.43
C ILE A 10 -7.86 4.68 12.65
N VAL A 11 -9.05 4.83 13.22
CA VAL A 11 -9.96 3.74 13.54
C VAL A 11 -10.62 3.25 12.25
N LEU A 12 -10.19 2.08 11.78
CA LEU A 12 -10.63 1.44 10.53
C LEU A 12 -12.17 1.31 10.43
N SER A 13 -12.71 1.36 9.21
CA SER A 13 -14.15 1.24 8.97
C SER A 13 -14.70 -0.16 9.26
N SER A 14 -16.02 -0.27 9.44
CA SER A 14 -16.71 -1.51 9.77
C SER A 14 -16.44 -2.66 8.79
N LYS A 15 -16.19 -2.39 7.49
CA LYS A 15 -15.91 -3.44 6.50
C LYS A 15 -14.46 -3.96 6.57
N LEU A 16 -13.48 -3.08 6.80
CA LEU A 16 -12.07 -3.49 6.99
C LEU A 16 -11.84 -4.09 8.39
N LYS A 17 -12.58 -3.62 9.40
CA LYS A 17 -12.67 -4.26 10.73
C LYS A 17 -13.37 -5.61 10.67
N SER A 18 -14.45 -5.74 9.90
CA SER A 18 -15.08 -7.04 9.66
C SER A 18 -14.15 -7.99 8.90
N ARG A 19 -13.29 -7.48 8.00
CA ARG A 19 -12.21 -8.24 7.34
C ARG A 19 -11.10 -8.67 8.32
N GLU A 20 -10.64 -7.78 9.21
CA GLU A 20 -9.65 -8.13 10.25
C GLU A 20 -10.24 -9.07 11.31
N ALA A 21 -11.50 -8.90 11.69
CA ALA A 21 -12.23 -9.80 12.58
C ALA A 21 -12.51 -11.16 11.91
N ALA A 22 -12.79 -11.17 10.61
CA ALA A 22 -12.89 -12.38 9.79
C ALA A 22 -11.54 -13.11 9.68
N LEU A 23 -10.43 -12.40 9.56
CA LEU A 23 -9.06 -12.95 9.67
C LEU A 23 -8.80 -13.58 11.05
N ARG A 24 -9.16 -12.88 12.14
CA ARG A 24 -9.06 -13.42 13.51
C ARG A 24 -10.01 -14.59 13.79
N ALA A 25 -11.12 -14.69 13.05
CA ALA A 25 -12.13 -15.74 13.17
C ALA A 25 -12.03 -16.83 12.08
N GLY A 26 -11.01 -16.79 11.21
CA GLY A 26 -10.76 -17.81 10.18
C GLY A 26 -11.78 -17.88 9.03
N ARG A 27 -12.44 -16.78 8.67
CA ARG A 27 -13.47 -16.73 7.60
C ARG A 27 -13.17 -15.63 6.58
N VAL A 28 -12.14 -15.80 5.76
CA VAL A 28 -11.80 -14.82 4.71
C VAL A 28 -12.21 -15.37 3.34
N ASP A 29 -12.95 -14.58 2.56
CA ASP A 29 -13.09 -14.83 1.12
C ASP A 29 -11.71 -14.74 0.47
N VAL A 30 -11.35 -15.73 -0.35
CA VAL A 30 -9.97 -15.95 -0.82
C VAL A 30 -9.39 -14.71 -1.53
N ASP A 31 -10.22 -13.95 -2.23
CA ASP A 31 -9.84 -12.72 -2.95
C ASP A 31 -9.46 -11.56 -2.01
N ASP A 32 -10.07 -11.48 -0.83
CA ASP A 32 -9.82 -10.41 0.15
C ASP A 32 -8.51 -10.63 0.93
N ALA A 33 -8.17 -11.90 1.19
CA ALA A 33 -6.92 -12.28 1.84
C ALA A 33 -5.72 -12.03 0.93
N ALA A 34 -5.87 -12.35 -0.36
CA ALA A 34 -4.83 -12.19 -1.36
C ALA A 34 -4.43 -10.71 -1.53
N GLN A 35 -5.40 -9.82 -1.70
CA GLN A 35 -5.14 -8.38 -1.85
C GLN A 35 -4.47 -7.77 -0.61
N LEU A 36 -4.91 -8.18 0.59
CA LEU A 36 -4.30 -7.75 1.83
C LEU A 36 -2.85 -8.22 1.94
N ARG A 37 -2.59 -9.48 1.59
CA ARG A 37 -1.25 -10.05 1.59
C ARG A 37 -0.35 -9.33 0.60
N ALA A 38 -0.82 -9.07 -0.62
CA ALA A 38 -0.09 -8.32 -1.63
C ALA A 38 0.27 -6.91 -1.15
N LEU A 39 -0.64 -6.20 -0.45
CA LEU A 39 -0.36 -4.90 0.15
C LEU A 39 0.74 -4.97 1.22
N VAL A 40 0.61 -5.91 2.16
CA VAL A 40 1.58 -6.08 3.25
C VAL A 40 2.95 -6.45 2.70
N ASP A 41 3.01 -7.41 1.76
CA ASP A 41 4.26 -7.90 1.19
C ASP A 41 4.94 -6.81 0.33
N THR A 42 4.16 -6.04 -0.45
CA THR A 42 4.68 -4.92 -1.24
C THR A 42 5.25 -3.82 -0.33
N SER A 43 4.49 -3.37 0.68
CA SER A 43 4.97 -2.35 1.61
C SER A 43 6.18 -2.83 2.42
N GLY A 44 6.18 -4.11 2.82
CA GLY A 44 7.30 -4.74 3.50
C GLY A 44 8.58 -4.75 2.65
N ALA A 45 8.48 -5.16 1.39
CA ALA A 45 9.60 -5.20 0.45
C ALA A 45 10.21 -3.81 0.23
N LEU A 46 9.37 -2.81 -0.04
CA LEU A 46 9.82 -1.43 -0.24
C LEU A 46 10.45 -0.84 1.03
N ARG A 47 9.89 -1.13 2.20
CA ARG A 47 10.45 -0.70 3.49
C ARG A 47 11.82 -1.33 3.74
N ALA A 48 11.97 -2.63 3.48
CA ALA A 48 13.23 -3.34 3.64
C ALA A 48 14.32 -2.80 2.68
N ALA A 49 13.93 -2.35 1.49
CA ALA A 49 14.82 -1.70 0.52
C ALA A 49 15.06 -0.20 0.81
N GLY A 50 14.47 0.36 1.87
CA GLY A 50 14.61 1.78 2.20
C GLY A 50 13.93 2.73 1.20
N VAL A 51 12.97 2.24 0.41
CA VAL A 51 12.24 3.02 -0.60
C VAL A 51 11.06 3.74 0.07
N PRO A 52 11.05 5.09 0.09
CA PRO A 52 9.90 5.85 0.58
C PRO A 52 8.69 5.58 -0.32
N HIS A 53 7.58 5.21 0.30
CA HIS A 53 6.37 4.83 -0.40
C HIS A 53 5.11 5.16 0.41
N ALA A 54 3.97 5.19 -0.26
CA ALA A 54 2.66 5.34 0.37
C ALA A 54 1.57 4.69 -0.49
N LEU A 55 0.59 4.08 0.17
CA LEU A 55 -0.64 3.55 -0.43
C LEU A 55 -1.43 4.70 -1.06
N ILE A 56 -1.78 4.53 -2.34
CA ILE A 56 -2.61 5.44 -3.13
C ILE A 56 -3.86 4.69 -3.64
N GLY A 57 -4.55 5.25 -4.64
CA GLY A 57 -5.62 4.57 -5.34
C GLY A 57 -6.86 4.32 -4.49
N GLY A 58 -7.67 3.35 -4.91
CA GLY A 58 -8.98 3.12 -4.30
C GLY A 58 -8.92 2.59 -2.86
N ILE A 59 -7.85 1.85 -2.49
CA ILE A 59 -7.67 1.36 -1.12
C ILE A 59 -7.36 2.53 -0.20
N ALA A 60 -6.47 3.45 -0.59
CA ALA A 60 -6.21 4.67 0.17
C ALA A 60 -7.48 5.52 0.37
N VAL A 61 -8.27 5.69 -0.70
CA VAL A 61 -9.56 6.40 -0.62
C VAL A 61 -10.52 5.69 0.36
N GLY A 62 -10.58 4.36 0.33
CA GLY A 62 -11.44 3.59 1.23
C GLY A 62 -11.02 3.68 2.69
N VAL A 63 -9.71 3.66 2.95
CA VAL A 63 -9.14 3.86 4.30
C VAL A 63 -9.51 5.24 4.84
N ARG A 64 -9.37 6.30 4.03
CA ARG A 64 -9.65 7.67 4.48
C ARG A 64 -11.13 7.99 4.62
N SER A 65 -11.94 7.60 3.64
CA SER A 65 -13.37 7.91 3.64
C SER A 65 -14.15 7.05 4.64
N GLY A 66 -13.55 5.95 5.11
CA GLY A 66 -14.23 4.90 5.85
C GLY A 66 -15.25 4.13 4.99
N VAL A 67 -15.38 4.43 3.70
CA VAL A 67 -16.31 3.79 2.78
C VAL A 67 -15.54 2.88 1.84
N ALA A 68 -15.86 1.59 1.87
CA ALA A 68 -15.22 0.62 0.98
C ALA A 68 -15.47 0.97 -0.50
N ARG A 69 -14.40 1.01 -1.29
CA ARG A 69 -14.45 1.11 -2.75
C ARG A 69 -14.10 -0.26 -3.33
N ALA A 70 -14.76 -0.64 -4.42
CA ALA A 70 -14.28 -1.75 -5.23
C ALA A 70 -12.95 -1.33 -5.87
N THR A 71 -11.93 -2.18 -5.75
CA THR A 71 -10.57 -1.91 -6.23
C THR A 71 -10.05 -3.14 -6.95
N VAL A 72 -9.42 -2.92 -8.10
CA VAL A 72 -8.90 -4.01 -8.93
C VAL A 72 -7.59 -4.58 -8.38
N GLY A 73 -6.82 -3.78 -7.63
CA GLY A 73 -5.50 -4.17 -7.14
C GLY A 73 -4.95 -3.26 -6.06
N VAL A 74 -3.65 -3.40 -5.84
CA VAL A 74 -2.86 -2.64 -4.88
C VAL A 74 -2.04 -1.58 -5.61
N ASP A 75 -2.23 -0.31 -5.24
CA ASP A 75 -1.50 0.81 -5.82
C ASP A 75 -0.65 1.51 -4.76
N LEU A 76 0.67 1.56 -4.96
CA LEU A 76 1.57 2.35 -4.12
C LEU A 76 2.27 3.41 -4.97
N ALA A 77 2.37 4.62 -4.43
CA ALA A 77 3.34 5.58 -4.91
C ALA A 77 4.69 5.32 -4.24
N VAL A 78 5.77 5.42 -5.00
CA VAL A 78 7.15 5.46 -4.53
C VAL A 78 7.77 6.79 -4.93
N HIS A 79 8.81 7.21 -4.24
CA HIS A 79 9.47 8.48 -4.55
C HIS A 79 9.98 8.49 -6.01
N SER A 80 9.79 9.60 -6.72
CA SER A 80 10.07 9.71 -8.16
C SER A 80 11.53 9.49 -8.56
N THR A 81 12.45 9.66 -7.60
CA THR A 81 13.88 9.40 -7.76
C THR A 81 14.27 7.94 -7.52
N ALA A 82 13.31 7.05 -7.24
CA ALA A 82 13.58 5.63 -7.10
C ALA A 82 13.95 5.03 -8.46
N GLU A 83 15.10 4.36 -8.53
CA GLU A 83 15.57 3.73 -9.76
C GLU A 83 14.66 2.56 -10.15
N VAL A 84 14.12 2.61 -11.37
CA VAL A 84 13.16 1.61 -11.89
C VAL A 84 13.71 0.18 -11.79
N GLU A 85 14.97 -0.03 -12.14
CA GLU A 85 15.60 -1.35 -12.07
C GLU A 85 15.73 -1.86 -10.63
N VAL A 86 15.98 -0.96 -9.67
CA VAL A 86 16.03 -1.31 -8.24
C VAL A 86 14.65 -1.72 -7.74
N LEU A 87 13.59 -1.01 -8.18
CA LEU A 87 12.21 -1.37 -7.84
C LEU A 87 11.83 -2.75 -8.40
N ILE A 88 12.16 -3.02 -9.66
CA ILE A 88 11.90 -4.33 -10.29
C ILE A 88 12.65 -5.43 -9.55
N ALA A 89 13.94 -5.24 -9.26
CA ALA A 89 14.74 -6.21 -8.53
C ALA A 89 14.19 -6.47 -7.12
N THR A 90 13.81 -5.41 -6.41
CA THR A 90 13.22 -5.48 -5.06
C THR A 90 11.92 -6.30 -5.08
N MET A 91 11.01 -5.99 -6.00
CA MET A 91 9.73 -6.67 -6.10
C MET A 91 9.91 -8.13 -6.54
N ARG A 92 10.80 -8.42 -7.48
CA ARG A 92 11.12 -9.81 -7.87
C ARG A 92 11.71 -10.62 -6.71
N ALA A 93 12.60 -10.02 -5.93
CA ALA A 93 13.16 -10.67 -4.73
C ALA A 93 12.09 -10.97 -3.67
N ALA A 94 11.02 -10.17 -3.63
CA ALA A 94 9.85 -10.40 -2.80
C ALA A 94 8.81 -11.36 -3.42
N GLY A 95 9.13 -12.01 -4.55
CA GLY A 95 8.28 -13.01 -5.18
C GLY A 95 7.26 -12.47 -6.19
N PHE A 96 7.29 -11.17 -6.51
CA PHE A 96 6.38 -10.59 -7.49
C PHE A 96 6.86 -10.79 -8.92
N GLU A 97 5.93 -11.11 -9.82
CA GLU A 97 6.17 -11.19 -11.25
C GLU A 97 6.07 -9.79 -11.88
N HIS A 98 7.14 -9.30 -12.51
CA HIS A 98 7.09 -8.05 -13.29
C HIS A 98 6.31 -8.24 -14.58
N ARG A 99 5.35 -7.36 -14.85
CA ARG A 99 4.42 -7.43 -15.98
C ARG A 99 4.61 -6.34 -17.02
N GLY A 100 5.28 -5.25 -16.68
CA GLY A 100 5.55 -4.15 -17.60
C GLY A 100 6.00 -2.89 -16.89
N THR A 101 6.69 -2.04 -17.65
CA THR A 101 7.15 -0.72 -17.22
C THR A 101 6.55 0.31 -18.17
N PHE A 102 6.02 1.38 -17.60
CA PHE A 102 5.36 2.48 -18.28
C PHE A 102 6.01 3.80 -17.86
N ALA A 103 5.62 4.91 -18.48
CA ALA A 103 6.24 6.21 -18.27
C ALA A 103 6.34 6.63 -16.79
N HIS A 104 5.32 6.31 -15.97
CA HIS A 104 5.25 6.68 -14.55
C HIS A 104 4.82 5.52 -13.64
N SER A 105 4.82 4.29 -14.15
CA SER A 105 4.44 3.14 -13.33
C SER A 105 5.13 1.84 -13.74
N ILE A 106 5.19 0.92 -12.79
CA ILE A 106 5.63 -0.46 -12.99
C ILE A 106 4.51 -1.37 -12.48
N ASN A 107 4.13 -2.34 -13.31
CA ASN A 107 3.09 -3.30 -12.97
C ASN A 107 3.69 -4.64 -12.61
N PHE A 108 3.13 -5.25 -11.57
CA PHE A 108 3.50 -6.56 -11.06
C PHE A 108 2.26 -7.42 -10.83
N ARG A 109 2.47 -8.73 -10.65
CA ARG A 109 1.51 -9.64 -10.02
C ARG A 109 2.14 -10.30 -8.80
N SER A 110 1.36 -10.43 -7.74
CA SER A 110 1.74 -11.26 -6.59
C SER A 110 1.66 -12.76 -6.94
N ASP A 111 2.16 -13.61 -6.04
CA ASP A 111 2.06 -15.06 -6.13
C ASP A 111 0.62 -15.59 -6.20
N SER A 112 -0.31 -14.90 -5.52
CA SER A 112 -1.75 -15.15 -5.54
C SER A 112 -2.47 -14.56 -6.77
N GLY A 113 -1.73 -13.87 -7.64
CA GLY A 113 -2.26 -13.28 -8.88
C GLY A 113 -2.76 -11.84 -8.75
N GLU A 114 -2.80 -11.27 -7.54
CA GLU A 114 -3.24 -9.89 -7.33
C GLU A 114 -2.39 -8.88 -8.12
N PRO A 115 -3.01 -7.94 -8.85
CA PRO A 115 -2.26 -6.89 -9.55
C PRO A 115 -1.73 -5.86 -8.54
N VAL A 116 -0.46 -5.52 -8.71
CA VAL A 116 0.23 -4.48 -7.93
C VAL A 116 0.82 -3.46 -8.88
N GLN A 117 0.65 -2.18 -8.59
CA GLN A 117 1.25 -1.08 -9.34
C GLN A 117 2.11 -0.21 -8.42
N LEU A 118 3.33 0.08 -8.87
CA LEU A 118 4.17 1.11 -8.29
C LEU A 118 4.13 2.34 -9.19
N ALA A 119 3.63 3.46 -8.70
CA ALA A 119 3.66 4.75 -9.38
C ALA A 119 4.85 5.58 -8.89
N PHE A 120 5.61 6.20 -9.80
CA PHE A 120 6.79 7.03 -9.47
C PHE A 120 6.68 8.43 -10.07
N ASP A 121 5.46 8.96 -10.12
CA ASP A 121 5.18 10.33 -10.56
C ASP A 121 5.62 11.36 -9.49
N PRO A 122 6.40 12.41 -9.86
CA PRO A 122 6.80 13.48 -8.93
C PRO A 122 5.65 14.15 -8.16
N ALA A 123 4.42 14.10 -8.68
CA ALA A 123 3.23 14.58 -7.97
C ALA A 123 3.00 13.87 -6.63
N PHE A 124 3.55 12.66 -6.43
CA PHE A 124 3.43 11.91 -5.19
C PHE A 124 4.56 12.16 -4.18
N ASP A 125 5.65 12.84 -4.53
CA ASP A 125 6.80 12.97 -3.62
C ASP A 125 6.45 13.71 -2.33
N LEU A 126 5.67 14.79 -2.42
CA LEU A 126 5.19 15.51 -1.25
C LEU A 126 4.12 14.72 -0.48
N PRO A 127 3.08 14.15 -1.13
CA PRO A 127 2.14 13.24 -0.47
C PRO A 127 2.79 12.06 0.27
N ILE A 128 3.84 11.46 -0.28
CA ILE A 128 4.61 10.37 0.36
C ILE A 128 5.26 10.89 1.65
N ARG A 129 5.90 12.06 1.61
CA ARG A 129 6.50 12.69 2.81
C ARG A 129 5.47 13.03 3.89
N ARG A 130 4.24 13.34 3.50
CA ARG A 130 3.13 13.68 4.40
C ARG A 130 2.25 12.48 4.76
N ALA A 131 2.60 11.26 4.34
CA ALA A 131 1.76 10.09 4.53
C ALA A 131 1.53 9.80 6.02
N SER A 132 0.28 9.61 6.40
CA SER A 132 -0.09 9.10 7.73
C SER A 132 0.05 7.59 7.76
N THR A 133 0.41 7.02 8.90
CA THR A 133 0.50 5.56 9.04
C THR A 133 -0.82 4.97 9.54
N VAL A 134 -1.28 3.89 8.91
CA VAL A 134 -2.43 3.11 9.35
C VAL A 134 -1.99 1.68 9.65
N SER A 135 -2.54 1.07 10.69
CA SER A 135 -2.32 -0.35 10.99
C SER A 135 -3.24 -1.22 10.14
N VAL A 136 -2.67 -2.14 9.37
CA VAL A 136 -3.37 -3.09 8.52
C VAL A 136 -2.84 -4.48 8.83
N ALA A 137 -3.67 -5.34 9.43
CA ALA A 137 -3.24 -6.66 9.92
C ALA A 137 -1.97 -6.62 10.80
N ALA A 138 -1.87 -5.62 11.68
CA ALA A 138 -0.70 -5.32 12.51
C ALA A 138 0.56 -4.81 11.77
N HIS A 139 0.47 -4.55 10.46
CA HIS A 139 1.53 -3.90 9.70
C HIS A 139 1.27 -2.40 9.57
N ALA A 140 2.31 -1.59 9.80
CA ALA A 140 2.27 -0.15 9.59
C ALA A 140 2.34 0.15 8.08
N ILE A 141 1.25 0.64 7.51
CA ILE A 141 1.15 1.01 6.09
C ILE A 141 1.08 2.54 5.98
N PRO A 142 2.05 3.19 5.31
CA PRO A 142 1.96 4.61 4.99
C PRO A 142 0.84 4.80 3.96
N VAL A 143 -0.07 5.72 4.21
CA VAL A 143 -1.17 6.09 3.31
C VAL A 143 -1.06 7.58 3.07
N VAL A 144 -1.08 8.01 1.81
CA VAL A 144 -1.04 9.45 1.49
C VAL A 144 -2.16 10.21 2.25
N GLY A 145 -2.05 11.53 2.42
CA GLY A 145 -3.11 12.44 2.93
C GLY A 145 -3.87 13.20 1.83
N THR A 146 -5.00 13.86 2.15
CA THR A 146 -5.80 14.67 1.19
C THR A 146 -5.29 16.11 1.05
N GLU A 147 -4.30 16.52 1.82
CA GLU A 147 -3.91 17.92 1.89
C GLU A 147 -3.03 18.32 0.68
N THR A 148 -3.69 18.95 -0.29
CA THR A 148 -3.10 19.86 -1.29
C THR A 148 -2.38 21.01 -0.61
#